data_AF-A0AAJ6X1I7-F1
#
_entry.id   AF-A0AAJ6X1I7-F1
#
_cell.length_a   1.000
_cell.length_b   1.000
_cell.length_c   1.000
_cell.angle_alpha   90.00
_cell.angle_beta   90.00
_cell.angle_gamma   90.00
#
_symmetry.space_group_name_H-M   'P 1'
#
loop_
_entity.id
_entity.type
_entity.pdbx_description
1 polymer ?
#
loop_
_entity_poly.entity_id
_entity_poly.type
_entity_poly.pdbx_seq_one_letter_code
_entity_poly.pdbx_strand_id
1 'polypeptide(L)'
;MNRYNRRVQVPDLQLPKYDNVEERVDREEGDDSNNNGVPRLITTENSVSDDQEPFMGVKVRRKASRHRDIKGDYLDVASHSYLMKILQKQGDKQVLFADKVLKFTGSGKMKQRILLITDFAIYIIDPEINALKRRIALAAVEKICLSELSDNFFAIIIPTEYDLLMASTRKTEIVTVLVEATKSASDYELEVAFSNSFEYNADAELVKVIEFEEVEGGVKTRITRK
;
A
#
# COMPACT_ATOMS: atom_id res chain seq x y z
N MET A 1 -52.95 -7.50 37.72
CA MET A 1 -53.39 -6.44 36.79
C MET A 1 -52.18 -5.77 36.16
N ASN A 2 -52.16 -5.74 34.83
CA ASN A 2 -51.41 -4.96 33.84
C ASN A 2 -49.86 -4.91 33.81
N ARG A 3 -49.36 -5.50 32.71
CA ARG A 3 -48.05 -5.27 32.07
C ARG A 3 -48.17 -4.20 30.95
N TYR A 4 -47.00 -3.69 30.56
CA TYR A 4 -46.57 -3.20 29.23
C TYR A 4 -46.44 -1.69 28.96
N ASN A 5 -45.17 -1.26 28.90
CA ASN A 5 -44.45 -0.55 27.84
C ASN A 5 -45.18 0.52 27.00
N ARG A 6 -44.76 1.78 27.20
CA ARG A 6 -44.97 2.90 26.27
C ARG A 6 -44.10 2.73 25.01
N ARG A 7 -44.73 2.71 23.83
CA ARG A 7 -44.11 3.06 22.55
C ARG A 7 -44.34 4.55 22.29
N VAL A 8 -43.29 5.27 21.92
CA VAL A 8 -43.36 6.67 21.45
C VAL A 8 -43.60 6.65 19.94
N GLN A 9 -44.62 7.39 19.47
CA GLN A 9 -44.91 7.61 18.06
C GLN A 9 -44.00 8.72 17.51
N VAL A 10 -43.41 8.50 16.34
CA VAL A 10 -42.66 9.53 15.57
C VAL A 10 -43.55 9.98 14.42
N PRO A 11 -43.69 11.29 14.12
CA PRO A 11 -44.56 11.77 13.03
C PRO A 11 -43.99 11.49 11.64
N ASP A 12 -44.89 11.26 10.67
CA ASP A 12 -44.62 11.08 9.24
C ASP A 12 -43.83 12.25 8.62
N LEU A 13 -42.66 11.94 8.06
CA LEU A 13 -41.89 12.84 7.23
C LEU A 13 -42.40 12.75 5.78
N GLN A 14 -43.04 13.81 5.29
CA GLN A 14 -43.43 13.96 3.90
C GLN A 14 -42.19 14.27 3.03
N LEU A 15 -41.95 13.41 2.04
CA LEU A 15 -40.98 13.63 0.96
C LEU A 15 -41.51 14.72 -0.01
N PRO A 16 -40.66 15.67 -0.46
CA PRO A 16 -41.07 16.65 -1.46
C PRO A 16 -41.24 16.04 -2.86
N LYS A 17 -42.22 16.59 -3.58
CA LYS A 17 -42.75 16.16 -4.87
C LYS A 17 -41.80 16.49 -6.04
N TYR A 18 -41.76 15.59 -7.01
CA TYR A 18 -41.12 15.78 -8.31
C TYR A 18 -41.95 16.72 -9.19
N ASP A 19 -41.29 17.66 -9.85
CA ASP A 19 -41.89 18.47 -10.92
C ASP A 19 -41.70 17.80 -12.28
N ASN A 20 -42.83 17.76 -13.01
CA ASN A 20 -43.00 17.21 -14.34
C ASN A 20 -42.34 18.10 -15.41
N VAL A 21 -41.72 17.48 -16.40
CA VAL A 21 -41.55 18.07 -17.73
C VAL A 21 -41.96 17.02 -18.76
N GLU A 22 -43.18 17.16 -19.29
CA GLU A 22 -43.59 16.66 -20.62
C GLU A 22 -42.74 17.43 -21.65
N GLU A 23 -42.28 16.89 -22.78
CA GLU A 23 -43.06 16.31 -23.87
C GLU A 23 -42.04 15.93 -24.97
N ARG A 24 -42.21 14.76 -25.62
CA ARG A 24 -42.26 14.62 -27.09
C ARG A 24 -42.30 13.15 -27.48
N VAL A 25 -43.39 12.83 -28.15
CA VAL A 25 -43.75 11.55 -28.74
C VAL A 25 -43.22 11.56 -30.17
N ASP A 26 -42.51 10.51 -30.58
CA ASP A 26 -42.53 10.04 -31.96
C ASP A 26 -42.61 8.51 -31.92
N ARG A 27 -43.65 7.97 -32.57
CA ARG A 27 -43.92 6.54 -32.76
C ARG A 27 -43.35 6.12 -34.11
N GLU A 28 -42.71 4.95 -34.18
CA GLU A 28 -42.84 4.02 -35.32
C GLU A 28 -42.82 2.57 -34.78
N GLU A 29 -43.62 1.70 -35.41
CA GLU A 29 -43.99 0.34 -34.99
C GLU A 29 -43.16 -0.78 -35.68
N GLY A 30 -43.14 -1.97 -35.04
CA GLY A 30 -42.86 -3.30 -35.62
C GLY A 30 -41.40 -3.78 -35.49
N ASP A 31 -41.04 -5.04 -35.24
CA ASP A 31 -41.75 -6.31 -35.05
C ASP A 31 -40.74 -7.34 -34.46
N ASP A 32 -41.29 -8.29 -33.70
CA ASP A 32 -40.85 -9.62 -33.25
C ASP A 32 -39.40 -10.08 -32.93
N SER A 33 -39.35 -10.81 -31.81
CA SER A 33 -38.59 -12.05 -31.53
C SER A 33 -37.16 -12.05 -30.93
N ASN A 34 -37.11 -12.62 -29.71
CA ASN A 34 -36.08 -13.49 -29.13
C ASN A 34 -34.62 -13.00 -28.96
N ASN A 35 -34.17 -12.90 -27.70
CA ASN A 35 -33.33 -13.91 -27.03
C ASN A 35 -32.44 -13.26 -25.93
N ASN A 36 -32.35 -13.94 -24.79
CA ASN A 36 -31.48 -13.59 -23.67
C ASN A 36 -30.00 -13.56 -24.10
N GLY A 37 -29.31 -12.46 -23.84
CA GLY A 37 -27.87 -12.34 -24.08
C GLY A 37 -27.27 -11.16 -23.33
N VAL A 38 -26.66 -11.44 -22.19
CA VAL A 38 -25.86 -10.51 -21.38
C VAL A 38 -24.78 -9.86 -22.26
N PRO A 39 -24.61 -8.51 -22.28
CA PRO A 39 -23.56 -7.88 -23.08
C PRO A 39 -22.17 -8.23 -22.53
N ARG A 40 -21.42 -9.04 -23.29
CA ARG A 40 -19.97 -9.20 -23.10
C ARG A 40 -19.28 -7.88 -23.41
N LEU A 41 -18.58 -7.34 -22.41
CA LEU A 41 -17.64 -6.23 -22.60
C LEU A 41 -16.58 -6.63 -23.64
N ILE A 42 -16.48 -5.81 -24.67
CA ILE A 42 -15.46 -5.82 -25.71
C ILE A 42 -14.11 -5.58 -25.03
N THR A 43 -13.24 -6.60 -25.02
CA THR A 43 -11.83 -6.44 -24.66
C THR A 43 -11.10 -5.83 -25.83
N THR A 44 -10.76 -4.55 -25.73
CA THR A 44 -9.83 -3.89 -26.66
C THR A 44 -8.42 -4.42 -26.40
N GLU A 45 -7.93 -5.26 -27.30
CA GLU A 45 -6.52 -5.65 -27.38
C GLU A 45 -5.70 -4.48 -27.91
N ASN A 46 -5.23 -3.61 -27.01
CA ASN A 46 -4.14 -2.69 -27.33
C ASN A 46 -2.82 -3.43 -27.14
N SER A 47 -2.21 -3.82 -28.27
CA SER A 47 -0.83 -4.28 -28.36
C SER A 47 0.11 -3.10 -28.08
N VAL A 48 0.39 -2.87 -26.80
CA VAL A 48 1.38 -1.89 -26.37
C VAL A 48 2.78 -2.49 -26.52
N SER A 49 3.63 -1.84 -27.31
CA SER A 49 5.05 -2.14 -27.47
C SER A 49 5.75 -2.29 -26.11
N ASP A 50 6.59 -3.32 -25.98
CA ASP A 50 7.21 -3.79 -24.73
C ASP A 50 8.32 -2.85 -24.18
N ASP A 51 8.52 -1.69 -24.80
CA ASP A 51 9.49 -0.65 -24.42
C ASP A 51 8.79 0.43 -23.59
N GLN A 52 8.78 0.28 -22.27
CA GLN A 52 8.25 1.28 -21.34
C GLN A 52 9.22 1.62 -20.21
N GLU A 53 9.14 2.88 -19.76
CA GLU A 53 10.10 3.60 -18.93
C GLU A 53 10.41 2.94 -17.56
N PRO A 54 11.68 2.98 -17.10
CA PRO A 54 12.08 2.52 -15.77
C PRO A 54 11.28 3.19 -14.64
N PHE A 55 11.12 2.51 -13.50
CA PHE A 55 10.50 3.13 -12.31
C PHE A 55 11.34 4.34 -11.87
N MET A 56 10.71 5.51 -11.83
CA MET A 56 11.37 6.79 -11.57
C MET A 56 12.54 7.08 -12.52
N GLY A 57 12.50 6.57 -13.76
CA GLY A 57 13.55 6.78 -14.77
C GLY A 57 14.87 6.05 -14.51
N VAL A 58 15.00 5.32 -13.39
CA VAL A 58 16.27 4.69 -12.98
C VAL A 58 16.13 3.17 -12.78
N LYS A 59 15.07 2.70 -12.10
CA LYS A 59 15.00 1.29 -11.68
C LYS A 59 14.32 0.37 -12.69
N VAL A 60 14.98 -0.74 -13.04
CA VAL A 60 14.38 -1.81 -13.85
C VAL A 60 13.28 -2.52 -13.05
N ARG A 61 12.04 -2.48 -13.55
CA ARG A 61 10.89 -3.17 -12.93
C ARG A 61 10.89 -4.66 -13.27
N ARG A 62 10.53 -5.51 -12.31
CA ARG A 62 10.28 -6.94 -12.56
C ARG A 62 9.06 -7.13 -13.46
N LYS A 63 9.11 -8.11 -14.38
CA LYS A 63 7.94 -8.44 -15.21
C LYS A 63 6.68 -8.75 -14.40
N ALA A 64 6.82 -9.44 -13.28
CA ALA A 64 5.70 -9.82 -12.40
C ALA A 64 5.06 -8.66 -11.62
N SER A 65 5.73 -7.51 -11.47
CA SER A 65 5.15 -6.31 -10.87
C SER A 65 4.51 -5.37 -11.90
N ARG A 66 4.62 -5.66 -13.20
CA ARG A 66 4.11 -4.80 -14.28
C ARG A 66 2.58 -4.78 -14.39
N HIS A 67 1.91 -5.90 -14.09
CA HIS A 67 0.47 -6.08 -14.32
C HIS A 67 -0.31 -6.35 -13.02
N ARG A 68 0.19 -5.89 -11.87
CA ARG A 68 -0.47 -6.13 -10.59
C ARG A 68 -1.32 -4.93 -10.21
N ASP A 69 -2.57 -5.18 -9.83
CA ASP A 69 -3.44 -4.15 -9.26
C ASP A 69 -2.87 -3.60 -7.95
N ILE A 70 -2.76 -2.27 -7.89
CA ILE A 70 -2.44 -1.49 -6.69
C ILE A 70 -3.71 -1.49 -5.83
N LYS A 71 -3.64 -2.09 -4.64
CA LYS A 71 -4.77 -2.24 -3.71
C LYS A 71 -4.56 -1.41 -2.45
N GLY A 72 -3.31 -1.15 -2.06
CA GLY A 72 -2.97 -0.60 -0.76
C GLY A 72 -3.12 -1.62 0.36
N ASP A 73 -4.36 -1.97 0.73
CA ASP A 73 -4.65 -2.90 1.83
C ASP A 73 -4.77 -4.36 1.35
N TYR A 74 -3.67 -5.11 1.44
CA TYR A 74 -3.62 -6.53 1.10
C TYR A 74 -3.97 -7.47 2.26
N LEU A 75 -4.07 -6.94 3.48
CA LEU A 75 -4.41 -7.73 4.67
C LEU A 75 -5.88 -7.63 5.02
N ASP A 76 -6.62 -6.68 4.43
CA ASP A 76 -7.97 -6.33 4.86
C ASP A 76 -7.94 -5.98 6.36
N VAL A 77 -7.26 -4.88 6.69
CA VAL A 77 -7.00 -4.44 8.07
C VAL A 77 -8.29 -4.33 8.87
N ALA A 78 -9.38 -3.91 8.24
CA ALA A 78 -10.70 -3.77 8.85
C ALA A 78 -11.25 -5.09 9.42
N SER A 79 -10.93 -6.25 8.83
CA SER A 79 -11.35 -7.55 9.35
C SER A 79 -10.48 -8.06 10.51
N HIS A 80 -9.35 -7.40 10.80
CA HIS A 80 -8.41 -7.80 11.83
C HIS A 80 -8.49 -6.89 13.06
N SER A 81 -9.28 -7.30 14.06
CA SER A 81 -9.55 -6.50 15.27
C SER A 81 -8.30 -6.03 16.02
N TYR A 82 -7.20 -6.79 16.03
CA TYR A 82 -5.96 -6.39 16.70
C TYR A 82 -5.24 -5.25 15.97
N LEU A 83 -5.27 -5.23 14.62
CA LEU A 83 -4.72 -4.14 13.82
C LEU A 83 -5.55 -2.87 14.02
N MET A 84 -6.88 -3.01 14.00
CA MET A 84 -7.79 -1.89 14.27
C MET A 84 -7.57 -1.29 15.66
N LYS A 85 -7.36 -2.11 16.71
CA LYS A 85 -7.04 -1.64 18.06
C LYS A 85 -5.72 -0.86 18.11
N ILE A 86 -4.70 -1.30 17.36
CA ILE A 86 -3.41 -0.60 17.27
C ILE A 86 -3.61 0.80 16.65
N LEU A 87 -4.34 0.89 15.54
CA LEU A 87 -4.64 2.15 14.86
C LEU A 87 -5.49 3.10 15.72
N GLN A 88 -6.58 2.58 16.30
CA GLN A 88 -7.46 3.35 17.19
C GLN A 88 -6.71 3.93 18.39
N LYS A 89 -5.77 3.18 18.97
CA LYS A 89 -4.94 3.67 20.09
C LYS A 89 -4.08 4.87 19.71
N GLN A 90 -3.67 4.96 18.44
CA GLN A 90 -2.83 6.06 17.93
C GLN A 90 -3.66 7.18 17.28
N GLY A 91 -4.96 6.98 17.08
CA GLY A 91 -5.84 7.94 16.43
C GLY A 91 -5.81 7.91 14.90
N ASP A 92 -5.05 6.99 14.30
CA ASP A 92 -4.93 6.85 12.85
C ASP A 92 -6.15 6.11 12.28
N LYS A 93 -6.70 6.58 11.16
CA LYS A 93 -7.92 6.03 10.57
C LYS A 93 -7.77 5.59 9.12
N GLN A 94 -6.79 6.16 8.41
CA GLN A 94 -6.59 5.90 6.99
C GLN A 94 -5.42 4.93 6.80
N VAL A 95 -5.73 3.72 6.33
CA VAL A 95 -4.71 2.75 5.90
C VAL A 95 -4.43 3.01 4.42
N LEU A 96 -3.20 3.37 4.09
CA LEU A 96 -2.74 3.58 2.72
C LEU A 96 -2.11 2.30 2.15
N PHE A 97 -1.43 1.54 3.00
CA PHE A 97 -0.84 0.26 2.63
C PHE A 97 -0.83 -0.72 3.81
N ALA A 98 -1.06 -2.00 3.55
CA ALA A 98 -0.83 -3.06 4.51
C ALA A 98 -0.47 -4.38 3.81
N ASP A 99 0.70 -4.95 4.11
CA ASP A 99 1.10 -6.28 3.65
C ASP A 99 2.13 -6.93 4.60
N LYS A 100 2.34 -8.23 4.46
CA LYS A 100 3.44 -8.96 5.10
C LYS A 100 4.74 -8.71 4.31
N VAL A 101 5.79 -8.31 5.02
CA VAL A 101 7.14 -8.07 4.49
C VAL A 101 8.18 -8.88 5.26
N LEU A 102 9.36 -9.07 4.67
CA LEU A 102 10.51 -9.62 5.37
C LEU A 102 11.36 -8.48 5.94
N LYS A 103 11.54 -8.45 7.26
CA LYS A 103 12.47 -7.54 7.95
C LYS A 103 13.78 -8.26 8.26
N PHE A 104 14.89 -7.60 8.00
CA PHE A 104 16.24 -8.09 8.36
C PHE A 104 16.67 -7.47 9.69
N THR A 105 17.04 -8.29 10.68
CA THR A 105 17.44 -7.83 12.01
C THR A 105 18.94 -7.49 12.07
N GLY A 106 19.37 -6.75 13.10
CA GLY A 106 20.79 -6.52 13.40
C GLY A 106 21.60 -7.82 13.53
N SER A 107 21.00 -8.90 14.03
CA SER A 107 21.61 -10.23 14.07
C SER A 107 21.65 -10.98 12.73
N GLY A 108 21.10 -10.42 11.64
CA GLY A 108 21.06 -11.05 10.31
C GLY A 108 19.90 -12.02 10.11
N LYS A 109 19.00 -12.18 11.08
CA LYS A 109 17.81 -13.03 10.93
C LYS A 109 16.76 -12.32 10.08
N MET A 110 16.07 -13.09 9.25
CA MET A 110 14.86 -12.64 8.56
C MET A 110 13.64 -12.91 9.45
N LYS A 111 12.79 -11.91 9.62
CA LYS A 111 11.52 -12.04 10.34
C LYS A 111 10.37 -11.52 9.48
N GLN A 112 9.30 -12.28 9.39
CA GLN A 112 8.07 -11.79 8.77
C GLN A 112 7.43 -10.74 9.69
N ARG A 113 7.05 -9.59 9.12
CA ARG A 113 6.37 -8.49 9.81
C ARG A 113 5.22 -8.01 8.95
N ILE A 114 4.21 -7.45 9.60
CA ILE A 114 3.23 -6.62 8.88
C ILE A 114 3.82 -5.22 8.81
N LEU A 115 3.94 -4.71 7.59
CA LEU A 115 4.19 -3.30 7.31
C LEU A 115 2.84 -2.67 7.01
N LEU A 116 2.43 -1.73 7.86
CA LEU A 116 1.22 -0.95 7.67
C LEU A 116 1.62 0.53 7.59
N ILE A 117 1.13 1.23 6.58
CA ILE A 117 1.40 2.66 6.35
C ILE A 117 0.08 3.41 6.41
N THR A 118 0.05 4.47 7.21
CA THR A 118 -1.04 5.45 7.27
C THR A 118 -0.60 6.77 6.67
N ASP A 119 -1.49 7.75 6.68
CA ASP A 119 -1.21 9.16 6.34
C ASP A 119 -0.28 9.86 7.34
N PHE A 120 0.01 9.26 8.50
CA PHE A 120 0.87 9.85 9.53
C PHE A 120 2.10 9.02 9.91
N ALA A 121 2.01 7.69 9.83
CA ALA A 121 3.04 6.82 10.38
C ALA A 121 3.16 5.46 9.69
N ILE A 122 4.35 4.88 9.85
CA ILE A 122 4.69 3.51 9.49
C ILE A 122 4.62 2.65 10.74
N TYR A 123 3.99 1.49 10.62
CA TYR A 123 3.79 0.52 11.68
C TYR A 123 4.48 -0.79 11.32
N ILE A 124 5.32 -1.27 12.23
CA ILE A 124 5.94 -2.59 12.14
C ILE A 124 5.31 -3.46 13.21
N ILE A 125 4.52 -4.43 12.76
CA ILE A 125 3.72 -5.29 13.64
C ILE A 125 4.23 -6.72 13.53
N ASP A 126 4.31 -7.41 14.67
CA ASP A 126 4.66 -8.81 14.74
C ASP A 126 3.39 -9.67 14.65
N PRO A 127 3.16 -10.38 13.52
CA PRO A 127 1.94 -11.14 13.33
C PRO A 127 1.88 -12.40 14.22
N GLU A 128 3.02 -12.88 14.75
CA GLU A 128 3.05 -14.08 15.60
C GLU A 128 2.44 -13.81 16.97
N ILE A 129 2.66 -12.61 17.50
CA ILE A 129 2.19 -12.21 18.84
C ILE A 129 1.17 -11.06 18.79
N ASN A 130 0.71 -10.68 17.59
CA ASN A 130 -0.25 -9.61 17.35
C ASN A 130 0.10 -8.28 18.05
N ALA A 131 1.38 -7.92 18.04
CA ALA A 131 1.89 -6.78 18.81
C ALA A 131 2.62 -5.76 17.92
N LEU A 132 2.38 -4.48 18.18
CA LEU A 132 3.15 -3.38 17.61
C LEU A 132 4.60 -3.45 18.12
N LYS A 133 5.55 -3.54 17.20
CA LYS A 133 6.99 -3.52 17.53
C LYS A 133 7.59 -2.13 17.42
N ARG A 134 7.15 -1.35 16.44
CA ARG A 134 7.63 0.01 16.22
C ARG A 134 6.61 0.83 15.45
N ARG A 135 6.48 2.10 15.81
CA ARG A 135 5.74 3.13 15.06
C ARG A 135 6.73 4.24 14.73
N ILE A 136 6.80 4.63 13.46
CA ILE A 136 7.70 5.66 12.95
C ILE A 136 6.82 6.72 12.31
N ALA A 137 6.94 7.97 12.75
CA ALA A 137 6.25 9.07 12.09
C ALA A 137 6.83 9.27 10.67
N LEU A 138 5.99 9.58 9.68
CA LEU A 138 6.47 9.84 8.32
C LEU A 138 7.51 10.97 8.29
N ALA A 139 7.31 12.01 9.10
CA ALA A 139 8.24 13.13 9.26
C ALA A 139 9.62 12.76 9.86
N ALA A 140 9.77 11.56 10.43
CA ALA A 140 11.06 11.07 10.94
C ALA A 140 11.88 10.33 9.86
N VAL A 141 11.28 10.04 8.69
CA VAL A 141 11.95 9.36 7.58
C VAL A 141 12.70 10.39 6.75
N GLU A 142 14.02 10.23 6.65
CA GLU A 142 14.86 11.10 5.82
C GLU A 142 14.78 10.70 4.35
N LYS A 143 15.01 9.42 4.07
CA LYS A 143 15.06 8.87 2.71
C LYS A 143 14.78 7.38 2.65
N ILE A 144 14.50 6.90 1.44
CA ILE A 144 14.40 5.47 1.12
C ILE A 144 15.53 5.09 0.17
N CYS A 145 16.29 4.04 0.51
CA CYS A 145 17.35 3.51 -0.33
C CYS A 145 16.88 2.26 -1.10
N LEU A 146 17.21 2.20 -2.39
CA LEU A 146 16.85 1.13 -3.31
C LEU A 146 18.08 0.75 -4.15
N SER A 147 18.19 -0.52 -4.56
CA SER A 147 19.11 -0.87 -5.65
C SER A 147 18.54 -0.48 -7.01
N GLU A 148 19.39 -0.31 -8.01
CA GLU A 148 18.98 -0.09 -9.41
C GLU A 148 18.51 -1.39 -10.08
N LEU A 149 18.85 -2.54 -9.47
CA LEU A 149 18.60 -3.86 -10.00
C LEU A 149 17.18 -4.38 -9.70
N SER A 150 16.86 -5.51 -10.33
CA SER A 150 15.60 -6.23 -10.22
C SER A 150 15.49 -7.04 -8.90
N ASP A 151 15.70 -6.39 -7.77
CA ASP A 151 15.66 -6.97 -6.41
C ASP A 151 14.35 -6.61 -5.67
N ASN A 152 14.15 -7.10 -4.45
CA ASN A 152 12.97 -6.79 -3.60
C ASN A 152 13.28 -5.95 -2.35
N PHE A 153 14.54 -5.60 -2.13
CA PHE A 153 15.03 -4.88 -0.96
C PHE A 153 14.83 -3.36 -1.06
N PHE A 154 14.56 -2.77 0.09
CA PHE A 154 14.55 -1.34 0.32
C PHE A 154 14.96 -1.07 1.77
N ALA A 155 15.58 0.08 2.02
CA ALA A 155 15.85 0.55 3.37
C ALA A 155 15.13 1.88 3.63
N ILE A 156 14.58 2.03 4.84
CA ILE A 156 14.00 3.28 5.33
C ILE A 156 15.00 3.88 6.31
N ILE A 157 15.53 5.05 5.98
CA ILE A 157 16.55 5.77 6.76
C ILE A 157 15.87 6.73 7.72
N ILE A 158 16.19 6.62 9.01
CA ILE A 158 15.47 7.26 10.11
C ILE A 158 16.49 7.85 11.09
N PRO A 159 17.01 9.07 10.85
CA PRO A 159 18.17 9.62 11.58
C PRO A 159 18.01 9.70 13.09
N THR A 160 16.77 9.80 13.58
CA THR A 160 16.47 9.91 15.01
C THR A 160 16.55 8.57 15.75
N GLU A 161 16.69 7.45 15.03
CA GLU A 161 16.80 6.10 15.60
C GLU A 161 17.48 5.14 14.60
N TYR A 162 17.27 3.82 14.71
CA TYR A 162 17.87 2.85 13.79
C TYR A 162 17.01 2.66 12.52
N ASP A 163 17.64 2.27 11.42
CA ASP A 163 17.01 2.11 10.11
C ASP A 163 16.23 0.79 9.98
N LEU A 164 15.46 0.67 8.89
CA LEU A 164 14.77 -0.57 8.56
C LEU A 164 15.22 -1.10 7.20
N LEU A 165 15.90 -2.25 7.19
CA LEU A 165 16.09 -3.03 5.96
C LEU A 165 14.97 -4.06 5.80
N MET A 166 14.26 -3.99 4.68
CA MET A 166 13.12 -4.88 4.38
C MET A 166 13.15 -5.38 2.93
N ALA A 167 12.43 -6.48 2.68
CA ALA A 167 12.16 -6.97 1.34
C ALA A 167 10.66 -7.24 1.13
N SER A 168 10.15 -6.81 -0.02
CA SER A 168 8.76 -7.01 -0.42
C SER A 168 8.63 -7.15 -1.94
N THR A 169 7.70 -7.98 -2.40
CA THR A 169 7.34 -8.02 -3.83
C THR A 169 6.55 -6.78 -4.27
N ARG A 170 6.08 -5.99 -3.32
CA ARG A 170 5.34 -4.73 -3.51
C ARG A 170 6.21 -3.50 -3.25
N LYS A 171 7.53 -3.65 -3.33
CA LYS A 171 8.49 -2.58 -3.05
C LYS A 171 8.13 -1.26 -3.74
N THR A 172 7.79 -1.32 -5.03
CA THR A 172 7.41 -0.13 -5.82
C THR A 172 6.20 0.58 -5.24
N GLU A 173 5.15 -0.16 -4.90
CA GLU A 173 3.94 0.39 -4.28
C GLU A 173 4.23 0.98 -2.90
N ILE A 174 5.03 0.30 -2.07
CA ILE A 174 5.44 0.81 -0.75
C ILE A 174 6.17 2.16 -0.89
N VAL A 175 7.12 2.26 -1.83
CA VAL A 175 7.88 3.49 -2.06
C VAL A 175 6.95 4.61 -2.53
N THR A 176 6.09 4.33 -3.51
CA THR A 176 5.12 5.31 -4.01
C THR A 176 4.20 5.81 -2.91
N VAL A 177 3.62 4.91 -2.10
CA VAL A 177 2.75 5.28 -0.98
C VAL A 177 3.48 6.16 0.04
N LEU A 178 4.75 5.85 0.37
CA LEU A 178 5.52 6.66 1.31
C LEU A 178 5.84 8.05 0.76
N VAL A 179 6.20 8.17 -0.52
CA VAL A 179 6.47 9.46 -1.16
C VAL A 179 5.20 10.32 -1.19
N GLU A 180 4.08 9.74 -1.62
CA GLU A 180 2.79 10.44 -1.70
C GLU A 180 2.26 10.84 -0.32
N ALA A 181 2.35 9.95 0.68
CA ALA A 181 1.90 10.23 2.03
C ALA A 181 2.73 11.33 2.70
N THR A 182 4.06 11.31 2.56
CA THR A 182 4.93 12.35 3.13
C THR A 182 4.70 13.72 2.48
N LYS A 183 4.52 13.75 1.14
CA LYS A 183 4.19 14.96 0.40
C LYS A 183 2.80 15.51 0.72
N SER A 184 1.85 14.63 1.07
CA SER A 184 0.50 15.04 1.47
C SER A 184 0.46 15.57 2.90
N ALA A 185 1.30 15.02 3.78
CA ALA A 185 1.39 15.43 5.18
C ALA A 185 2.25 16.68 5.43
N SER A 186 3.13 17.03 4.49
CA SER A 186 4.06 18.16 4.59
C SER A 186 4.57 18.61 3.23
N ASP A 187 5.08 19.83 3.12
CA ASP A 187 5.78 20.31 1.91
C ASP A 187 7.18 19.67 1.72
N TYR A 188 7.53 18.68 2.53
CA TYR A 188 8.79 17.94 2.42
C TYR A 188 8.68 16.84 1.35
N GLU A 189 9.65 16.79 0.45
CA GLU A 189 9.77 15.71 -0.53
C GLU A 189 10.70 14.63 0.00
N LEU A 190 10.14 13.43 0.23
CA LEU A 190 10.90 12.27 0.67
C LEU A 190 11.91 11.85 -0.41
N GLU A 191 13.20 11.86 -0.07
CA GLU A 191 14.26 11.44 -0.99
C GLU A 191 14.19 9.92 -1.26
N VAL A 192 14.33 9.54 -2.52
CA VAL A 192 14.48 8.14 -2.94
C VAL A 192 15.85 7.98 -3.60
N ALA A 193 16.77 7.36 -2.87
CA ALA A 193 18.14 7.15 -3.31
C ALA A 193 18.29 5.79 -4.00
N PHE A 194 18.93 5.78 -5.17
CA PHE A 194 19.28 4.58 -5.90
C PHE A 194 20.79 4.33 -5.82
N SER A 195 21.18 3.16 -5.34
CA SER A 195 22.56 2.70 -5.35
C SER A 195 22.62 1.18 -5.18
N ASN A 196 23.52 0.53 -5.90
CA ASN A 196 23.80 -0.90 -5.74
C ASN A 196 24.66 -1.20 -4.50
N SER A 197 25.02 -0.19 -3.72
CA SER A 197 25.60 -0.33 -2.39
C SER A 197 25.18 0.82 -1.48
N PHE A 198 24.63 0.53 -0.31
CA PHE A 198 24.31 1.56 0.68
C PHE A 198 24.42 1.07 2.12
N GLU A 199 24.63 2.02 3.00
CA GLU A 199 24.73 1.80 4.43
C GLU A 199 23.38 1.98 5.11
N TYR A 200 23.18 1.27 6.21
CA TYR A 200 22.06 1.47 7.12
C TYR A 200 22.45 1.10 8.56
N ASN A 201 21.86 1.81 9.51
CA ASN A 201 21.99 1.58 10.95
C ASN A 201 21.05 0.43 11.35
N ALA A 202 21.58 -0.78 11.52
CA ALA A 202 20.78 -1.95 11.87
C ALA A 202 20.34 -1.95 13.35
N ASP A 203 21.08 -1.24 14.20
CA ASP A 203 20.75 -0.81 15.56
C ASP A 203 21.58 0.45 15.88
N ALA A 204 21.60 0.90 17.14
CA ALA A 204 22.27 2.14 17.55
C ALA A 204 23.81 2.11 17.41
N GLU A 205 24.43 0.93 17.41
CA GLU A 205 25.90 0.76 17.38
C GLU A 205 26.37 -0.12 16.22
N LEU A 206 25.44 -0.57 15.36
CA LEU A 206 25.70 -1.50 14.29
C LEU A 206 25.32 -0.91 12.93
N VAL A 207 26.32 -0.39 12.24
CA VAL A 207 26.20 -0.04 10.82
C VAL A 207 26.46 -1.27 9.96
N LYS A 208 25.63 -1.46 8.95
CA LYS A 208 25.78 -2.50 7.94
C LYS A 208 25.77 -1.90 6.55
N VAL A 209 26.41 -2.61 5.63
CA VAL A 209 26.38 -2.32 4.20
C VAL A 209 25.59 -3.43 3.53
N ILE A 210 24.69 -3.05 2.62
CA ILE A 210 24.05 -3.98 1.68
C ILE A 210 24.53 -3.68 0.27
N GLU A 211 24.95 -4.73 -0.42
CA GLU A 211 25.52 -4.67 -1.76
C GLU A 211 24.73 -5.58 -2.70
N PHE A 212 24.52 -5.11 -3.92
CA PHE A 212 23.78 -5.79 -4.97
C PHE A 212 24.66 -5.97 -6.19
N GLU A 213 24.67 -7.18 -6.72
CA GLU A 213 25.47 -7.57 -7.89
C GLU A 213 24.55 -8.31 -8.87
N GLU A 214 24.52 -7.88 -10.12
CA GLU A 214 23.85 -8.63 -11.18
C GLU A 214 24.65 -9.89 -11.50
N VAL A 215 23.96 -11.04 -11.50
CA VAL A 215 24.55 -12.34 -11.77
C VAL A 215 23.67 -13.10 -12.75
N GLU A 216 24.21 -14.15 -13.37
CA GLU A 216 23.41 -15.00 -14.26
C GLU A 216 22.16 -15.51 -13.52
N GLY A 217 20.98 -15.17 -14.05
CA GLY A 217 19.69 -15.58 -13.50
C GLY A 217 19.14 -14.70 -12.36
N GLY A 218 19.77 -13.59 -11.98
CA GLY A 218 19.15 -12.66 -11.03
C GLY A 218 20.08 -11.65 -10.36
N VAL A 219 19.76 -11.32 -9.11
CA VAL A 219 20.53 -10.36 -8.29
C VAL A 219 21.06 -11.09 -7.06
N LYS A 220 22.36 -11.05 -6.88
CA LYS A 220 23.05 -11.50 -5.68
C LYS A 220 23.09 -10.34 -4.68
N THR A 221 22.74 -10.63 -3.43
CA THR A 221 22.70 -9.65 -2.34
C THR A 221 23.64 -10.08 -1.22
N ARG A 222 24.48 -9.16 -0.76
CA ARG A 222 25.40 -9.38 0.36
C ARG A 222 25.14 -8.31 1.42
N ILE A 223 25.08 -8.73 2.68
CA ILE A 223 24.93 -7.83 3.84
C ILE A 223 26.14 -8.06 4.75
N THR A 224 26.93 -7.03 4.96
CA THR A 224 28.14 -7.06 5.80
C THR A 224 28.05 -6.05 6.93
N ARG A 225 28.79 -6.30 8.01
CA ARG A 225 29.03 -5.30 9.05
C ARG A 225 30.12 -4.35 8.55
N LYS A 226 29.93 -3.05 8.75
CA LYS A 226 30.95 -2.03 8.48
C LYS A 226 31.98 -1.99 9.60
#